data_AF-A0A2G5VRY1-F1
#
_entry.id   AF-A0A2G5VRY1-F1
#
_cell.length_a   1.000
_cell.length_b   1.000
_cell.length_c   1.000
_cell.angle_alpha   90.00
_cell.angle_beta   90.00
_cell.angle_gamma   90.00
#
_symmetry.space_group_name_H-M   'P 1'
#
loop_
_entity.id
_entity.type
_entity.pdbx_description
1 polymer ?
#
loop_
_entity_poly.entity_id
_entity_poly.type
_entity_poly.pdbx_seq_one_letter_code
_entity_poly.pdbx_strand_id
1 'polypeptide(L)'
;MSIDIPDGGLINVFLYFIDTFRINTVGWLHNTEENMDVLRQIGKITIERNMVIGSVSIYDLKDERVVMGFMPLTNQMNITKGIRCWQTFPSNFQHKFTRYPKWIHLKNSSWFNTEQLLNCTCTKIELEDSMLRNQDLDLFLREWKKKGGFPNLRSLIVESKNIRKQPPILGMVPPIRNAGPPGVRAV
;
A
#
# COMPACT_ATOMS: atom_id res chain seq x y z
N MET A 1 28.87 -19.95 15.69
CA MET A 1 29.63 -19.20 14.67
C MET A 1 29.39 -17.72 14.94
N SER A 2 30.41 -17.02 15.44
CA SER A 2 30.39 -15.56 15.58
C SER A 2 30.65 -14.97 14.20
N ILE A 3 29.76 -14.13 13.69
CA ILE A 3 30.03 -13.35 12.49
C ILE A 3 30.57 -12.03 12.98
N ASP A 4 31.82 -11.71 12.62
CA ASP A 4 32.38 -10.39 12.87
C ASP A 4 31.57 -9.37 12.06
N ILE A 5 30.84 -8.52 12.78
CA ILE A 5 30.02 -7.47 12.19
C ILE A 5 30.98 -6.42 11.62
N PRO A 6 30.95 -6.13 10.30
CA PRO A 6 31.82 -5.10 9.72
C PRO A 6 31.63 -3.76 10.43
N ASP A 7 32.73 -3.05 10.71
CA ASP A 7 32.81 -1.77 11.45
C ASP A 7 32.09 -0.55 10.79
N GLY A 8 31.09 -0.76 9.93
CA GLY A 8 30.42 0.31 9.19
C GLY A 8 28.89 0.29 9.23
N GLY A 9 28.31 -0.26 10.29
CA GLY A 9 26.89 -0.14 10.60
C GLY A 9 25.96 -0.99 9.72
N LEU A 10 24.65 -0.76 9.86
CA LEU A 10 23.59 -1.61 9.31
C LEU A 10 23.66 -1.81 7.79
N ILE A 11 24.08 -0.79 7.04
CA ILE A 11 24.19 -0.87 5.57
C ILE A 11 25.32 -1.83 5.17
N ASN A 12 26.48 -1.77 5.82
CA ASN A 12 27.59 -2.66 5.51
C ASN A 12 27.29 -4.12 5.88
N VAL A 13 26.57 -4.33 6.99
CA VAL A 13 26.06 -5.66 7.36
C VAL A 13 25.09 -6.19 6.31
N PHE A 14 24.17 -5.34 5.83
CA PHE A 14 23.24 -5.70 4.77
C PHE A 14 24.00 -6.08 3.48
N LEU A 15 24.95 -5.26 3.04
CA LEU A 15 25.80 -5.52 1.87
C LEU A 15 26.60 -6.82 2.03
N TYR A 16 27.23 -7.02 3.20
CA TYR A 16 27.97 -8.23 3.50
C TYR A 16 27.10 -9.49 3.38
N PHE A 17 25.87 -9.47 3.89
CA PHE A 17 24.97 -10.62 3.79
C PHE A 17 24.49 -10.87 2.36
N ILE A 18 24.13 -9.82 1.61
CA ILE A 18 23.70 -10.02 0.23
C ILE A 18 24.84 -10.55 -0.64
N ASP A 19 26.07 -10.11 -0.41
CA ASP A 19 27.24 -10.55 -1.18
C ASP A 19 27.67 -11.97 -0.77
N THR A 20 27.77 -12.23 0.53
CA THR A 20 28.23 -13.53 1.06
C THR A 20 27.25 -14.65 0.72
N PHE A 21 25.95 -14.42 0.91
CA PHE A 21 24.92 -15.44 0.72
C PHE A 21 24.23 -15.35 -0.65
N ARG A 22 24.69 -14.44 -1.52
CA ARG A 22 24.10 -14.19 -2.86
C ARG A 22 22.59 -13.94 -2.78
N ILE A 23 22.15 -13.21 -1.76
CA ILE A 23 20.73 -12.90 -1.55
C ILE A 23 20.30 -11.91 -2.62
N ASN A 24 19.23 -12.24 -3.33
CA ASN A 24 18.60 -11.38 -4.34
C ASN A 24 17.16 -10.99 -4.00
N THR A 25 16.66 -11.44 -2.85
CA THR A 25 15.27 -11.24 -2.42
C THR A 25 15.25 -10.71 -1.00
N VAL A 26 14.54 -9.61 -0.78
CA VAL A 26 14.22 -9.07 0.54
C VAL A 26 12.78 -9.44 0.88
N GLY A 27 12.58 -10.22 1.94
CA GLY A 27 11.23 -10.65 2.34
C GLY A 27 10.35 -9.48 2.76
N TRP A 28 10.82 -8.68 3.71
CA TRP A 28 10.14 -7.51 4.25
C TRP A 28 11.13 -6.36 4.44
N LEU A 29 10.80 -5.21 3.89
CA LEU A 29 11.56 -3.98 4.04
C LEU A 29 10.71 -2.98 4.83
N HIS A 30 11.15 -2.57 6.01
CA HIS A 30 10.38 -1.65 6.85
C HIS A 30 11.27 -0.71 7.65
N ASN A 31 10.75 0.45 8.00
CA ASN A 31 11.43 1.35 8.95
C ASN A 31 11.25 0.84 10.38
N THR A 32 12.28 1.06 11.19
CA THR A 32 12.08 1.27 12.62
C THR A 32 11.66 2.71 12.85
N GLU A 33 11.04 3.00 13.99
CA GLU A 33 10.41 4.32 14.30
C GLU A 33 11.35 5.53 14.15
N GLU A 34 12.67 5.31 14.06
CA GLU A 34 13.69 6.35 14.13
C GLU A 34 14.54 6.55 12.86
N ASN A 35 14.54 5.62 11.89
CA ASN A 35 15.55 5.70 10.81
C ASN A 35 15.04 5.35 9.41
N MET A 36 14.47 6.37 8.76
CA MET A 36 14.13 6.31 7.33
C MET A 36 15.33 6.41 6.41
N ASP A 37 16.47 6.95 6.85
CA ASP A 37 17.65 7.07 6.00
C ASP A 37 18.25 5.71 5.67
N VAL A 38 18.29 4.80 6.64
CA VAL A 38 18.68 3.40 6.42
C VAL A 38 17.67 2.72 5.48
N LEU A 39 16.37 2.90 5.70
CA LEU A 39 15.34 2.35 4.82
C LEU A 39 15.50 2.85 3.38
N ARG A 40 15.75 4.15 3.22
CA ARG A 40 15.96 4.80 1.91
C ARG A 40 17.22 4.28 1.23
N GLN A 41 18.31 4.10 1.98
CA GLN A 41 19.57 3.56 1.45
C GLN A 41 19.42 2.10 1.01
N ILE A 42 18.82 1.24 1.85
CA ILE A 42 18.52 -0.15 1.48
C ILE A 42 17.60 -0.17 0.26
N GLY A 43 16.58 0.68 0.22
CA GLY A 43 15.71 0.85 -0.93
C GLY A 43 16.47 1.14 -2.23
N LYS A 44 17.42 2.08 -2.21
CA LYS A 44 18.29 2.36 -3.37
C LYS A 44 19.14 1.16 -3.77
N ILE A 45 19.78 0.49 -2.81
CA ILE A 45 20.58 -0.71 -3.06
C ILE A 45 19.74 -1.81 -3.73
N THR A 46 18.50 -2.03 -3.26
CA THR A 46 17.61 -3.02 -3.87
C THR A 46 17.22 -2.69 -5.30
N ILE A 47 17.09 -1.40 -5.64
CA ILE A 47 16.84 -0.94 -7.00
C ILE A 47 18.08 -1.18 -7.87
N GLU A 48 19.25 -0.73 -7.41
CA GLU A 48 20.53 -0.87 -8.12
C GLU A 48 20.89 -2.33 -8.42
N ARG A 49 20.56 -3.23 -7.48
CA ARG A 49 20.81 -4.68 -7.60
C ARG A 49 19.64 -5.46 -8.20
N ASN A 50 18.59 -4.78 -8.66
CA ASN A 50 17.38 -5.39 -9.23
C ASN A 50 16.80 -6.52 -8.34
N MET A 51 16.80 -6.30 -7.02
CA MET A 51 16.35 -7.28 -6.05
C MET A 51 14.83 -7.37 -6.05
N VAL A 52 14.31 -8.57 -5.77
CA VAL A 52 12.88 -8.77 -5.53
C VAL A 52 12.56 -8.38 -4.10
N ILE A 53 11.55 -7.55 -3.89
CA ILE A 53 11.03 -7.25 -2.56
C ILE A 53 9.68 -7.95 -2.42
N GLY A 54 9.52 -8.70 -1.34
CA GLY A 54 8.23 -9.25 -0.95
C GLY A 54 7.29 -8.11 -0.60
N SER A 55 7.53 -7.48 0.55
CA SER A 55 6.67 -6.42 1.05
C SER A 55 7.46 -5.23 1.58
N VAL A 56 6.87 -4.05 1.47
CA VAL A 56 7.34 -2.82 2.12
C VAL A 56 6.35 -2.41 3.20
N SER A 57 6.85 -2.01 4.37
CA SER A 57 6.02 -1.42 5.43
C SER A 57 6.61 -0.10 5.89
N ILE A 58 5.82 0.96 5.83
CA ILE A 58 6.17 2.28 6.34
C ILE A 58 5.27 2.53 7.54
N TYR A 59 5.86 2.53 8.73
CA TYR A 59 5.20 2.82 9.99
C TYR A 59 5.31 4.30 10.32
N ASP A 60 4.34 4.79 11.09
CA ASP A 60 4.19 6.20 11.43
C ASP A 60 5.48 6.76 12.04
N LEU A 61 5.98 7.82 11.42
CA LEU A 61 7.16 8.57 11.80
C LEU A 61 6.71 9.89 12.40
N LYS A 62 7.50 10.40 13.34
CA LYS A 62 7.29 11.72 13.94
C LYS A 62 7.39 12.87 12.93
N ASP A 63 8.20 12.73 11.88
CA ASP A 63 8.37 13.75 10.83
C ASP A 63 7.85 13.25 9.47
N GLU A 64 6.66 13.71 9.11
CA GLU A 64 5.96 13.39 7.87
C GLU A 64 6.77 13.77 6.60
N ARG A 65 7.71 14.71 6.70
CA ARG A 65 8.49 15.16 5.53
C ARG A 65 9.49 14.11 5.08
N VAL A 66 9.93 13.25 6.01
CA VAL A 66 10.96 12.25 5.76
C VAL A 66 10.44 11.13 4.84
N VAL A 67 9.14 10.80 4.92
CA VAL A 67 8.53 9.77 4.07
C VAL A 67 8.29 10.23 2.64
N MET A 68 8.15 11.55 2.39
CA MET A 68 7.77 12.05 1.07
C MET A 68 8.79 11.69 0.00
N GLY A 69 10.09 11.68 0.36
CA GLY A 69 11.16 11.27 -0.54
C GLY A 69 11.26 9.75 -0.75
N PHE A 70 10.59 8.95 0.08
CA PHE A 70 10.62 7.49 -0.03
C PHE A 70 9.53 6.95 -0.96
N MET A 71 8.34 7.55 -0.98
CA MET A 71 7.24 7.09 -1.85
C MET A 71 7.61 7.03 -3.34
N PRO A 72 8.33 8.00 -3.94
CA PRO A 72 8.80 7.86 -5.32
C PRO A 72 9.71 6.64 -5.56
N LEU A 73 10.43 6.16 -4.55
CA LEU A 73 11.27 4.97 -4.68
C LEU A 73 10.44 3.69 -4.78
N THR A 74 9.25 3.63 -4.18
CA THR A 74 8.41 2.43 -4.23
C THR A 74 7.95 2.11 -5.66
N ASN A 75 7.90 3.10 -6.55
CA ASN A 75 7.61 2.93 -7.97
C ASN A 75 8.78 2.32 -8.77
N GLN A 76 10.00 2.41 -8.25
CA GLN A 76 11.21 1.86 -8.87
C GLN A 76 11.56 0.49 -8.31
N MET A 77 11.14 0.21 -7.07
CA MET A 77 11.33 -1.07 -6.40
C MET A 77 10.50 -2.19 -7.05
N ASN A 78 11.07 -3.40 -7.11
CA ASN A 78 10.36 -4.59 -7.57
C ASN A 78 9.56 -5.24 -6.42
N ILE A 79 8.49 -4.56 -5.97
CA ILE A 79 7.62 -5.01 -4.87
C ILE A 79 6.55 -5.95 -5.40
N THR A 80 6.55 -7.20 -4.91
CA THR A 80 5.75 -8.28 -5.50
C THR A 80 4.55 -8.72 -4.65
N LYS A 81 4.62 -8.61 -3.32
CA LYS A 81 3.53 -9.00 -2.41
C LYS A 81 2.72 -7.79 -1.97
N GLY A 82 3.31 -6.79 -1.31
CA GLY A 82 2.49 -5.67 -0.88
C GLY A 82 3.17 -4.48 -0.25
N ILE A 83 2.38 -3.43 -0.07
CA ILE A 83 2.78 -2.18 0.55
C ILE A 83 1.81 -1.90 1.70
N ARG A 84 2.36 -1.75 2.90
CA ARG A 84 1.67 -1.20 4.06
C ARG A 84 2.24 0.19 4.33
N CYS A 85 1.39 1.21 4.43
CA CYS A 85 1.81 2.56 4.76
C CYS A 85 0.87 3.10 5.84
N TRP A 86 1.39 3.27 7.04
CA TRP A 86 0.68 3.83 8.20
C TRP A 86 1.15 5.24 8.54
N GLN A 87 1.62 5.97 7.52
CA GLN A 87 2.18 7.30 7.67
C GLN A 87 1.15 8.37 7.37
N THR A 88 1.16 9.42 8.18
CA THR A 88 0.44 10.66 7.88
C THR A 88 1.23 11.49 6.88
N PHE A 89 0.57 12.00 5.84
CA PHE A 89 1.17 12.90 4.86
C PHE A 89 0.57 14.31 4.96
N PRO A 90 1.33 15.36 4.59
CA PRO A 90 0.78 16.69 4.42
C PRO A 90 -0.40 16.71 3.44
N SER A 91 -1.35 17.62 3.63
CA SER A 91 -2.58 17.69 2.82
C SER A 91 -2.34 17.93 1.32
N ASN A 92 -1.20 18.50 0.95
CA ASN A 92 -0.79 18.73 -0.43
C ASN A 92 0.04 17.59 -1.03
N PHE A 93 0.31 16.52 -0.28
CA PHE A 93 1.04 15.37 -0.77
C PHE A 93 0.27 14.67 -1.89
N GLN A 94 0.99 14.29 -2.94
CA GLN A 94 0.47 13.56 -4.08
C GLN A 94 1.45 12.48 -4.49
N HIS A 95 0.93 11.27 -4.72
CA HIS A 95 1.69 10.16 -5.25
C HIS A 95 0.80 9.30 -6.12
N LYS A 96 1.36 8.79 -7.23
CA LYS A 96 0.69 7.83 -8.09
C LYS A 96 1.57 6.58 -8.22
N PHE A 97 0.99 5.42 -7.95
CA PHE A 97 1.68 4.16 -8.21
C PHE A 97 1.80 3.91 -9.72
N THR A 98 3.00 3.57 -10.17
CA THR A 98 3.23 3.13 -11.57
C THR A 98 3.06 1.63 -11.74
N ARG A 99 3.16 0.88 -10.64
CA ARG A 99 2.96 -0.57 -10.54
C ARG A 99 2.28 -0.89 -9.23
N TYR A 100 1.37 -1.86 -9.25
CA TYR A 100 0.66 -2.30 -8.07
C TYR A 100 1.17 -3.68 -7.61
N PRO A 101 1.44 -3.87 -6.31
CA PRO A 101 1.73 -5.18 -5.76
C PRO A 101 0.44 -6.03 -5.64
N LYS A 102 0.51 -7.23 -5.05
CA LYS A 102 -0.70 -8.03 -4.82
C LYS A 102 -1.66 -7.40 -3.83
N TRP A 103 -1.17 -6.66 -2.83
CA TRP A 103 -2.02 -5.98 -1.86
C TRP A 103 -1.46 -4.62 -1.44
N ILE A 104 -2.36 -3.70 -1.14
CA ILE A 104 -2.04 -2.40 -0.54
C ILE A 104 -2.89 -2.18 0.70
N HIS A 105 -2.25 -1.63 1.73
CA HIS A 105 -2.90 -1.14 2.95
C HIS A 105 -2.36 0.25 3.26
N LEU A 106 -3.20 1.27 3.04
CA LEU A 106 -2.80 2.67 3.15
C LEU A 106 -3.67 3.35 4.22
N LYS A 107 -3.04 3.79 5.31
CA LYS A 107 -3.61 4.75 6.27
C LYS A 107 -3.38 6.16 5.79
N ASN A 108 -4.27 7.08 6.16
CA ASN A 108 -4.26 8.45 5.64
C ASN A 108 -4.12 8.49 4.10
N SER A 109 -4.97 7.69 3.45
CA SER A 109 -4.97 7.48 2.00
C SER A 109 -5.65 8.61 1.21
N SER A 110 -5.64 9.83 1.74
CA SER A 110 -6.26 11.00 1.13
C SER A 110 -5.71 11.36 -0.26
N TRP A 111 -4.46 11.00 -0.52
CA TRP A 111 -3.77 11.15 -1.82
C TRP A 111 -4.10 10.03 -2.83
N PHE A 112 -4.67 8.90 -2.38
CA PHE A 112 -5.07 7.79 -3.23
C PHE A 112 -6.47 8.06 -3.82
N ASN A 113 -6.51 8.38 -5.11
CA ASN A 113 -7.72 8.89 -5.77
C ASN A 113 -8.43 7.82 -6.63
N THR A 114 -9.59 8.20 -7.19
CA THR A 114 -10.44 7.32 -8.00
C THR A 114 -9.75 6.79 -9.25
N GLU A 115 -8.89 7.58 -9.89
CA GLU A 115 -8.11 7.15 -11.06
C GLU A 115 -7.14 6.02 -10.69
N GLN A 116 -6.44 6.14 -9.55
CA GLN A 116 -5.57 5.07 -9.05
C GLN A 116 -6.38 3.82 -8.70
N LEU A 117 -7.52 3.99 -8.03
CA LEU A 117 -8.42 2.88 -7.69
C LEU A 117 -8.88 2.12 -8.95
N LEU A 118 -9.25 2.83 -10.00
CA LEU A 118 -9.70 2.23 -11.27
C LEU A 118 -8.59 1.52 -12.05
N ASN A 119 -7.33 1.92 -11.85
CA ASN A 119 -6.17 1.30 -12.49
C ASN A 119 -5.50 0.23 -11.61
N CYS A 120 -5.99 0.03 -10.38
CA CYS A 120 -5.37 -0.85 -9.41
C CYS A 120 -5.57 -2.33 -9.77
N THR A 121 -4.46 -3.06 -9.94
CA THR A 121 -4.49 -4.50 -10.26
C THR A 121 -4.36 -5.42 -9.03
N CYS A 122 -4.39 -4.83 -7.84
CA CYS A 122 -4.28 -5.53 -6.56
C CYS A 122 -5.37 -6.59 -6.38
N THR A 123 -5.02 -7.64 -5.65
CA THR A 123 -5.98 -8.63 -5.13
C THR A 123 -6.72 -8.13 -3.88
N LYS A 124 -6.05 -7.30 -3.08
CA LYS A 124 -6.60 -6.74 -1.84
C LYS A 124 -6.23 -5.26 -1.72
N ILE A 125 -7.23 -4.42 -1.45
CA ILE A 125 -7.07 -2.98 -1.30
C ILE A 125 -7.71 -2.57 0.03
N GLU A 126 -6.94 -1.95 0.91
CA GLU A 126 -7.42 -1.34 2.16
C GLU A 126 -6.98 0.12 2.19
N LEU A 127 -7.96 1.03 2.22
CA LEU A 127 -7.78 2.47 2.23
C LEU A 127 -8.46 3.05 3.47
N GLU A 128 -7.68 3.49 4.44
CA GLU A 128 -8.16 4.19 5.64
C GLU A 128 -7.97 5.70 5.49
N ASP A 129 -8.85 6.48 6.11
CA ASP A 129 -8.86 7.95 6.03
C ASP A 129 -8.80 8.46 4.57
N SER A 130 -9.50 7.78 3.67
CA SER A 130 -9.56 8.11 2.25
C SER A 130 -10.41 9.36 1.99
N MET A 131 -10.17 10.03 0.86
CA MET A 131 -11.03 11.12 0.36
C MET A 131 -12.12 10.64 -0.61
N LEU A 132 -12.18 9.34 -0.94
CA LEU A 132 -13.18 8.76 -1.85
C LEU A 132 -14.61 8.97 -1.34
N ARG A 133 -15.50 9.31 -2.27
CA ARG A 133 -16.91 9.62 -2.03
C ARG A 133 -17.80 8.51 -2.59
N ASN A 134 -19.10 8.58 -2.29
CA ASN A 134 -20.09 7.64 -2.82
C ASN A 134 -20.04 7.49 -4.35
N GLN A 135 -19.84 8.60 -5.09
CA GLN A 135 -19.76 8.57 -6.55
C GLN A 135 -18.53 7.82 -7.06
N ASP A 136 -17.40 7.96 -6.38
CA ASP A 136 -16.16 7.27 -6.74
C ASP A 136 -16.31 5.75 -6.56
N LEU A 137 -16.93 5.35 -5.46
CA LEU A 137 -17.24 3.94 -5.17
C LEU A 137 -18.32 3.39 -6.11
N ASP A 138 -19.35 4.18 -6.44
CA ASP A 138 -20.38 3.78 -7.40
C ASP A 138 -19.76 3.53 -8.79
N LEU A 139 -18.90 4.45 -9.24
CA LEU A 139 -18.15 4.29 -10.49
C LEU A 139 -17.27 3.03 -10.44
N PHE A 140 -16.45 2.86 -9.40
CA PHE A 140 -15.58 1.70 -9.26
C PHE A 140 -16.37 0.37 -9.28
N LEU A 141 -17.45 0.28 -8.50
CA LEU A 141 -18.23 -0.95 -8.41
C LEU A 141 -19.01 -1.25 -9.70
N ARG A 142 -19.40 -0.23 -10.47
CA ARG A 142 -19.96 -0.44 -11.83
C ARG A 142 -18.92 -1.05 -12.76
N GLU A 143 -17.70 -0.55 -12.74
CA GLU A 143 -16.59 -1.11 -13.54
C GLU A 143 -16.24 -2.53 -13.09
N TRP A 144 -16.22 -2.80 -11.78
CA TRP A 144 -15.97 -4.13 -11.24
C TRP A 144 -17.02 -5.16 -11.64
N LYS A 145 -18.29 -4.77 -11.74
CA LYS A 145 -19.38 -5.66 -12.18
C LYS A 145 -19.33 -6.02 -13.67
N LYS A 146 -18.56 -5.30 -14.50
CA LYS A 146 -18.44 -5.63 -15.93
C LYS A 146 -17.69 -6.95 -16.10
N LYS A 147 -17.99 -7.68 -17.18
CA LYS A 147 -17.27 -8.92 -17.51
C LYS A 147 -15.77 -8.63 -17.67
N GLY A 148 -14.95 -9.31 -16.88
CA GLY A 148 -13.50 -9.10 -16.88
C GLY A 148 -13.03 -7.86 -16.10
N GLY A 149 -13.93 -7.15 -15.40
CA GLY A 149 -13.57 -6.06 -14.51
C GLY A 149 -12.79 -6.56 -13.29
N PHE A 150 -11.61 -5.99 -13.05
CA PHE A 150 -10.74 -6.27 -11.89
C PHE A 150 -10.64 -7.77 -11.53
N PRO A 151 -10.15 -8.63 -12.44
CA PRO A 151 -10.24 -10.10 -12.31
C PRO A 151 -9.49 -10.66 -11.09
N ASN A 152 -8.50 -9.90 -10.59
CA ASN A 152 -7.69 -10.26 -9.44
C ASN A 152 -8.30 -9.83 -8.11
N LEU A 153 -9.22 -8.87 -8.09
CA LEU A 153 -9.73 -8.30 -6.86
C LEU A 153 -10.53 -9.34 -6.07
N ARG A 154 -10.24 -9.43 -4.77
CA ARG A 154 -10.89 -10.32 -3.80
C ARG A 154 -11.42 -9.57 -2.59
N SER A 155 -10.83 -8.42 -2.28
CA SER A 155 -11.22 -7.62 -1.12
C SER A 155 -10.97 -6.13 -1.37
N LEU A 156 -11.99 -5.31 -1.10
CA LEU A 156 -11.90 -3.85 -1.06
C LEU A 156 -12.45 -3.39 0.30
N ILE A 157 -11.65 -2.65 1.05
CA ILE A 157 -12.06 -1.95 2.27
C ILE A 157 -11.73 -0.48 2.07
N VAL A 158 -12.73 0.38 2.23
CA VAL A 158 -12.58 1.83 2.13
C VAL A 158 -13.24 2.46 3.34
N GLU A 159 -12.44 3.12 4.15
CA GLU A 159 -12.90 3.99 5.23
C GLU A 159 -12.70 5.45 4.79
N SER A 160 -13.79 6.20 4.76
CA SER A 160 -13.77 7.62 4.44
C SER A 160 -14.88 8.35 5.17
N LYS A 161 -14.56 9.53 5.71
CA LYS A 161 -15.53 10.48 6.26
C LYS A 161 -16.44 11.09 5.18
N ASN A 162 -16.10 10.91 3.90
CA ASN A 162 -16.89 11.39 2.78
C ASN A 162 -17.94 10.39 2.28
N ILE A 163 -17.99 9.18 2.85
CA ILE A 163 -19.07 8.23 2.57
C ILE A 163 -20.32 8.67 3.34
N ARG A 164 -21.36 9.07 2.61
CA ARG A 164 -22.60 9.64 3.15
C ARG A 164 -23.79 8.72 2.87
N LYS A 165 -24.98 9.08 3.38
CA LYS A 165 -26.23 8.37 3.03
C LYS A 165 -26.64 8.59 1.57
N GLN A 166 -26.28 9.72 0.98
CA GLN A 166 -26.59 10.06 -0.41
C GLN A 166 -25.38 10.70 -1.10
N PRO A 167 -25.22 10.49 -2.43
CA PRO A 167 -26.04 9.64 -3.31
C PRO A 167 -25.84 8.15 -3.01
N PRO A 168 -26.76 7.25 -3.41
CA PRO A 168 -26.58 5.81 -3.21
C PRO A 168 -25.38 5.26 -4.00
N ILE A 169 -24.82 4.16 -3.52
CA ILE A 169 -23.74 3.40 -4.17
C ILE A 169 -24.37 2.13 -4.74
N LEU A 170 -24.38 1.96 -6.06
CA LEU A 170 -25.12 0.89 -6.75
C LEU A 170 -26.60 0.80 -6.34
N GLY A 171 -27.23 1.94 -6.04
CA GLY A 171 -28.61 2.00 -5.55
C GLY A 171 -28.77 1.65 -4.07
N MET A 172 -27.69 1.32 -3.35
CA MET A 172 -27.70 1.06 -1.91
C MET A 172 -27.36 2.32 -1.12
N VAL A 173 -28.07 2.54 0.00
CA VAL A 173 -27.83 3.66 0.93
C VAL A 173 -26.88 3.20 2.05
N PRO A 174 -25.70 3.83 2.24
CA PRO A 174 -24.81 3.50 3.35
C PRO A 174 -25.43 3.78 4.74
N PRO A 175 -25.02 3.05 5.80
CA PRO A 175 -24.00 2.01 5.81
C PRO A 175 -24.50 0.72 5.17
N ILE A 176 -23.75 0.19 4.20
CA ILE A 176 -24.03 -1.11 3.58
C ILE A 176 -23.59 -2.18 4.57
N ARG A 177 -24.53 -2.64 5.39
CA ARG A 177 -24.33 -3.81 6.25
C ARG A 177 -24.68 -5.05 5.43
N ASN A 178 -24.01 -6.17 5.68
CA ASN A 178 -24.42 -7.46 5.12
C ASN A 178 -25.86 -7.74 5.56
N ALA A 179 -26.85 -7.37 4.73
CA ALA A 179 -28.10 -8.07 4.72
C ALA A 179 -27.76 -9.42 4.08
N GLY A 180 -28.00 -10.52 4.79
CA GLY A 180 -27.96 -11.84 4.16
C GLY A 180 -28.82 -11.85 2.88
N PRO A 181 -28.70 -12.89 2.04
CA PRO A 181 -29.53 -13.01 0.85
C PRO A 181 -31.00 -12.72 1.21
N PRO A 182 -31.72 -11.92 0.39
CA PRO A 182 -33.10 -11.56 0.69
C PRO A 182 -33.92 -12.84 0.87
N GLY A 183 -34.30 -13.15 2.12
CA GLY A 183 -35.06 -14.36 2.46
C GLY A 183 -34.66 -15.08 3.74
N VAL A 184 -33.47 -14.85 4.31
CA VAL A 184 -33.11 -15.46 5.61
C VAL A 184 -33.39 -14.48 6.73
N ARG A 185 -34.55 -14.61 7.37
CA ARG A 185 -34.84 -13.95 8.65
C ARG A 185 -33.84 -14.47 9.68
N ALA A 186 -33.13 -13.56 10.35
CA ALA A 186 -32.39 -13.89 11.55
C ALA A 186 -33.38 -14.45 12.58
N VAL A 187 -33.09 -15.65 13.06
CA VAL A 187 -33.75 -16.27 14.22
C VAL A 187 -33.13 -15.69 15.48
#